data_AF-A0A7W9KFY3-F1
#
_entry.id   AF-A0A7W9KFY3-F1
#
_cell.length_a   1.000
_cell.length_b   1.000
_cell.length_c   1.000
_cell.angle_alpha   90.00
_cell.angle_beta   90.00
_cell.angle_gamma   90.00
#
_symmetry.space_group_name_H-M   'P 1'
#
loop_
_entity.id
_entity.type
_entity.pdbx_description
1 polymer ?
#
loop_
_entity_poly.entity_id
_entity_poly.type
_entity_poly.pdbx_seq_one_letter_code
_entity_poly.pdbx_strand_id
1 'polypeptide(L)'
;MVPKGPQNSFNLLIGDYLRVTTDRPAVSGRGADEGFARIERIEHLAEDLAREIFTRESVDFGPVPVVWCHGTPGPLVLRGGDVHVLDHANPGRVRHDEAHPWWPPAGKVLLRGAVAAGHEPYRWRREPIPWTGQVTWADADWPPRAPYRATGFTKSAAALLVGDYLRIHRDRWPECDQDVDEGFARVEHLRLLNPELTQQLFVDLVWGGTVVVASVYGLPGVLMLRGEDTVEVQAVPNPERAAWEARNRWSGQPSMVFIDSHAPTDAERQAAEAIDAACRPQADEAGWYPSRFSDPFQRRLALESRYGLRTVPLSALPWPHGQSNCRMGRIADTYKAVVADEQTAHAAAFLSAEGRETMSSCSYHQPDWPRLVRILTEILDTANGQDPQPQRHPDYVLLSAEDKQWLQTLLIDPIEWDDRDQMLTNGQHRLCALRAAEVQHCPVRGRYLPDTTHSAAVPAADHARAAIRVSWQDYAAARRWPRWAGTLADKLPSAIQMRLLARGRRVRRSPFL
;
A
#
# COMPACT_ATOMS: atom_id res chain seq x y z
N MET A 1 -15.38 16.00 6.66
CA MET A 1 -16.59 15.14 6.71
C MET A 1 -16.16 13.71 6.48
N VAL A 2 -16.90 12.74 7.00
CA VAL A 2 -16.54 11.32 6.83
C VAL A 2 -17.50 10.71 5.80
N PRO A 3 -17.02 10.03 4.74
CA PRO A 3 -17.90 9.20 3.93
C PRO A 3 -18.54 8.14 4.82
N LYS A 4 -19.87 8.17 4.98
CA LYS A 4 -20.58 7.24 5.84
C LYS A 4 -21.57 6.44 5.03
N GLY A 5 -21.49 5.11 5.21
CA GLY A 5 -22.38 4.06 4.67
C GLY A 5 -22.37 3.96 3.15
N PRO A 6 -22.32 2.75 2.58
CA PRO A 6 -22.58 2.62 1.16
C PRO A 6 -24.06 2.89 0.83
N GLN A 7 -24.29 3.53 -0.31
CA GLN A 7 -25.58 3.65 -0.98
C GLN A 7 -25.55 2.63 -2.12
N ASN A 8 -26.64 1.90 -2.32
CA ASN A 8 -26.70 0.99 -3.45
C ASN A 8 -26.72 1.81 -4.77
N SER A 9 -25.86 1.46 -5.74
CA SER A 9 -25.62 2.19 -6.98
C SER A 9 -26.87 2.39 -7.84
N PHE A 10 -27.83 1.46 -7.81
CA PHE A 10 -29.11 1.60 -8.53
C PHE A 10 -30.15 2.48 -7.81
N ASN A 11 -29.82 3.00 -6.64
CA ASN A 11 -30.66 3.94 -5.89
C ASN A 11 -30.04 5.36 -5.85
N LEU A 12 -29.01 5.62 -6.68
CA LEU A 12 -28.45 6.95 -6.88
C LEU A 12 -29.46 7.88 -7.55
N LEU A 13 -29.38 9.17 -7.22
CA LEU A 13 -30.19 10.23 -7.83
C LEU A 13 -29.33 11.29 -8.49
N ILE A 14 -29.92 11.97 -9.47
CA ILE A 14 -29.36 13.22 -10.00
C ILE A 14 -29.24 14.23 -8.85
N GLY A 15 -28.05 14.82 -8.70
CA GLY A 15 -27.68 15.71 -7.61
C GLY A 15 -26.90 15.04 -6.47
N ASP A 16 -26.85 13.71 -6.40
CA ASP A 16 -25.99 13.02 -5.43
C ASP A 16 -24.51 13.31 -5.73
N TYR A 17 -23.68 13.38 -4.70
CA TYR A 17 -22.23 13.52 -4.85
C TYR A 17 -21.56 12.16 -4.71
N LEU A 18 -21.22 11.53 -5.83
CA LEU A 18 -20.61 10.20 -5.91
C LEU A 18 -19.09 10.28 -5.71
N ARG A 19 -18.52 9.33 -4.97
CA ARG A 19 -17.06 9.15 -4.85
C ARG A 19 -16.49 8.64 -6.18
N VAL A 20 -15.76 9.50 -6.89
CA VAL A 20 -15.13 9.20 -8.19
C VAL A 20 -13.62 9.00 -8.09
N THR A 21 -12.98 9.55 -7.05
CA THR A 21 -11.56 9.33 -6.74
C THR A 21 -11.36 9.20 -5.24
N THR A 22 -10.28 8.53 -4.84
CA THR A 22 -10.08 8.14 -3.44
C THR A 22 -8.62 8.06 -3.13
N ASP A 23 -8.31 8.26 -1.85
CA ASP A 23 -7.04 7.85 -1.25
C ASP A 23 -5.76 8.31 -1.95
N ARG A 24 -5.42 9.59 -1.75
CA ARG A 24 -4.06 10.11 -1.93
C ARG A 24 -3.48 10.67 -0.63
N PRO A 25 -2.17 10.58 -0.38
CA PRO A 25 -1.51 11.35 0.68
C PRO A 25 -1.66 12.84 0.32
N ALA A 26 -2.50 13.57 1.04
CA ALA A 26 -2.67 15.01 0.81
C ALA A 26 -1.49 15.79 1.41
N VAL A 27 -1.01 16.79 0.68
CA VAL A 27 0.13 17.64 1.08
C VAL A 27 -0.29 18.61 2.18
N SER A 28 -1.44 19.26 1.99
CA SER A 28 -2.00 20.26 2.90
C SER A 28 -3.26 19.79 3.64
N GLY A 29 -3.50 18.47 3.69
CA GLY A 29 -4.73 17.87 4.21
C GLY A 29 -5.83 17.71 3.16
N ARG A 30 -6.80 16.82 3.43
CA ARG A 30 -7.88 16.51 2.48
C ARG A 30 -9.09 17.39 2.67
N GLY A 31 -9.70 17.75 1.54
CA GLY A 31 -10.96 18.46 1.52
C GLY A 31 -12.08 17.56 2.02
N ALA A 32 -13.08 18.14 2.68
CA ALA A 32 -14.16 17.37 3.25
C ALA A 32 -15.00 16.63 2.20
N ASP A 33 -15.07 17.18 0.98
CA ASP A 33 -15.79 16.68 -0.20
C ASP A 33 -14.85 16.37 -1.38
N GLU A 34 -13.54 16.26 -1.10
CA GLU A 34 -12.53 15.87 -2.08
C GLU A 34 -12.81 14.46 -2.64
N GLY A 35 -12.64 14.30 -3.95
CA GLY A 35 -12.84 13.01 -4.63
C GLY A 35 -14.30 12.64 -4.88
N PHE A 36 -15.24 13.52 -4.52
CA PHE A 36 -16.66 13.37 -4.86
C PHE A 36 -17.05 14.31 -5.98
N ALA A 37 -17.94 13.88 -6.87
CA ALA A 37 -18.46 14.65 -7.99
C ALA A 37 -19.99 14.55 -8.06
N ARG A 38 -20.67 15.66 -8.39
CA ARG A 38 -22.13 15.72 -8.49
C ARG A 38 -22.61 14.91 -9.69
N ILE A 39 -23.58 14.02 -9.51
CA ILE A 39 -24.23 13.30 -10.59
C ILE A 39 -25.17 14.27 -11.33
N GLU A 40 -24.94 14.47 -12.62
CA GLU A 40 -25.77 15.33 -13.48
C GLU A 40 -26.79 14.52 -14.29
N ARG A 41 -26.50 13.24 -14.54
CA ARG A 41 -27.35 12.34 -15.33
C ARG A 41 -27.12 10.88 -14.92
N ILE A 42 -28.20 10.10 -14.97
CA ILE A 42 -28.18 8.65 -14.72
C ILE A 42 -29.00 7.94 -15.80
N GLU A 43 -28.45 6.83 -16.28
CA GLU A 43 -29.17 5.82 -17.04
C GLU A 43 -29.08 4.48 -16.35
N HIS A 44 -30.13 3.67 -16.47
CA HIS A 44 -30.13 2.30 -15.98
C HIS A 44 -30.20 1.32 -17.14
N LEU A 45 -29.25 0.40 -17.13
CA LEU A 45 -29.28 -0.79 -17.96
C LEU A 45 -29.98 -1.91 -17.19
N ALA A 46 -31.02 -2.49 -17.79
CA ALA A 46 -31.74 -3.61 -17.20
C ALA A 46 -30.78 -4.79 -16.94
N GLU A 47 -31.05 -5.56 -15.89
CA GLU A 47 -30.16 -6.64 -15.43
C GLU A 47 -29.91 -7.71 -16.51
N ASP A 48 -30.95 -8.13 -17.23
CA ASP A 48 -30.82 -9.14 -18.29
C ASP A 48 -29.89 -8.65 -19.40
N LEU A 49 -30.02 -7.39 -19.80
CA LEU A 49 -29.19 -6.78 -20.83
C LEU A 49 -27.76 -6.53 -20.33
N ALA A 50 -27.59 -6.16 -19.05
CA ALA A 50 -26.26 -6.04 -18.44
C ALA A 50 -25.49 -7.36 -18.49
N ARG A 51 -26.16 -8.50 -18.29
CA ARG A 51 -25.54 -9.84 -18.38
C ARG A 51 -25.12 -10.23 -19.80
N GLU A 52 -25.68 -9.59 -20.82
CA GLU A 52 -25.27 -9.77 -22.22
C GLU A 52 -24.05 -8.92 -22.59
N ILE A 53 -23.80 -7.84 -21.85
CA ILE A 53 -22.75 -6.86 -22.16
C ILE A 53 -21.49 -7.09 -21.30
N PHE A 54 -21.67 -7.49 -20.04
CA PHE A 54 -20.60 -7.61 -19.06
C PHE A 54 -20.38 -9.06 -18.61
N THR A 55 -19.15 -9.39 -18.19
CA THR A 55 -18.87 -10.71 -17.66
C THR A 55 -19.68 -10.96 -16.39
N ARG A 56 -19.97 -12.23 -16.11
CA ARG A 56 -20.80 -12.62 -14.97
C ARG A 56 -20.23 -12.13 -13.64
N GLU A 57 -18.91 -12.11 -13.49
CA GLU A 57 -18.20 -11.63 -12.30
C GLU A 57 -18.33 -10.11 -12.10
N SER A 58 -18.76 -9.38 -13.13
CA SER A 58 -18.93 -7.92 -13.12
C SER A 58 -20.36 -7.50 -12.74
N VAL A 59 -21.34 -8.40 -12.79
CA VAL A 59 -22.77 -8.10 -12.60
C VAL A 59 -23.36 -9.02 -11.54
N ASP A 60 -23.19 -8.64 -10.27
CA ASP A 60 -23.64 -9.50 -9.17
C ASP A 60 -25.10 -9.24 -8.74
N PHE A 61 -25.63 -8.02 -8.89
CA PHE A 61 -26.98 -7.69 -8.39
C PHE A 61 -27.58 -6.47 -9.11
N GLY A 62 -28.80 -6.60 -9.67
CA GLY A 62 -29.63 -5.45 -10.08
C GLY A 62 -29.23 -4.74 -11.39
N PRO A 63 -29.93 -3.65 -11.74
CA PRO A 63 -29.62 -2.87 -12.93
C PRO A 63 -28.28 -2.15 -12.82
N VAL A 64 -27.56 -2.00 -13.93
CA VAL A 64 -26.25 -1.34 -13.98
C VAL A 64 -26.45 0.15 -14.26
N PRO A 65 -26.07 1.07 -13.35
CA PRO A 65 -26.19 2.50 -13.58
C PRO A 65 -24.99 3.01 -14.39
N VAL A 66 -25.30 3.81 -15.40
CA VAL A 66 -24.33 4.64 -16.13
C VAL A 66 -24.56 6.08 -15.69
N VAL A 67 -23.54 6.70 -15.10
CA VAL A 67 -23.65 8.03 -14.50
C VAL A 67 -22.69 9.01 -15.14
N TRP A 68 -23.14 10.24 -15.32
CA TRP A 68 -22.32 11.37 -15.72
C TRP A 68 -22.14 12.27 -14.52
N CYS A 69 -20.91 12.48 -14.11
CA CYS A 69 -20.59 13.30 -12.96
C CYS A 69 -19.92 14.59 -13.39
N HIS A 70 -20.20 15.67 -12.67
CA HIS A 70 -19.60 16.97 -12.88
C HIS A 70 -18.07 16.89 -12.86
N GLY A 71 -17.41 17.46 -13.86
CA GLY A 71 -15.95 17.48 -13.96
C GLY A 71 -15.29 16.14 -14.31
N THR A 72 -16.03 15.06 -14.59
CA THR A 72 -15.44 13.80 -15.07
C THR A 72 -15.18 13.84 -16.58
N PRO A 73 -14.16 13.12 -17.10
CA PRO A 73 -13.83 13.15 -18.52
C PRO A 73 -14.77 12.28 -19.38
N GLY A 74 -15.58 11.41 -18.78
CA GLY A 74 -16.49 10.50 -19.47
C GLY A 74 -17.57 9.92 -18.55
N PRO A 75 -18.54 9.19 -19.11
CA PRO A 75 -19.52 8.43 -18.34
C PRO A 75 -18.86 7.31 -17.53
N LEU A 76 -19.41 7.07 -16.34
CA LEU A 76 -18.98 6.03 -15.43
C LEU A 76 -20.02 4.91 -15.44
N VAL A 77 -19.60 3.69 -15.74
CA VAL A 77 -20.41 2.49 -15.55
C VAL A 77 -20.08 1.93 -14.19
N LEU A 78 -21.04 1.97 -13.26
CA LEU A 78 -20.80 1.52 -11.89
C LEU A 78 -21.14 0.04 -11.74
N ARG A 79 -20.40 -0.64 -10.88
CA ARG A 79 -20.76 -2.00 -10.49
C ARG A 79 -22.06 -1.95 -9.68
N GLY A 80 -22.90 -2.97 -9.85
CA GLY A 80 -24.06 -3.17 -8.97
C GLY A 80 -23.62 -3.36 -7.52
N GLY A 81 -24.22 -2.62 -6.59
CA GLY A 81 -23.94 -2.72 -5.15
C GLY A 81 -23.49 -1.41 -4.51
N ASP A 82 -22.67 -1.53 -3.49
CA ASP A 82 -22.38 -0.48 -2.52
C ASP A 82 -21.39 0.57 -3.03
N VAL A 83 -21.85 1.82 -3.17
CA VAL A 83 -21.04 3.00 -3.56
C VAL A 83 -21.06 4.07 -2.48
N HIS A 84 -20.06 4.94 -2.46
CA HIS A 84 -19.99 6.03 -1.49
C HIS A 84 -20.56 7.33 -2.08
N VAL A 85 -21.50 7.95 -1.37
CA VAL A 85 -22.04 9.27 -1.66
C VAL A 85 -21.86 10.21 -0.47
N LEU A 86 -21.78 11.52 -0.70
CA LEU A 86 -21.86 12.51 0.38
C LEU A 86 -23.31 12.72 0.79
N ASP A 87 -23.55 12.73 2.11
CA ASP A 87 -24.82 13.21 2.66
C ASP A 87 -24.98 14.73 2.48
N HIS A 88 -23.86 15.47 2.55
CA HIS A 88 -23.81 16.93 2.49
C HIS A 88 -22.57 17.39 1.72
N ALA A 89 -22.74 18.36 0.81
CA ALA A 89 -21.66 19.04 0.10
C ALA A 89 -21.64 20.53 0.47
N ASN A 90 -20.54 21.23 0.16
CA ASN A 90 -20.45 22.68 0.36
C ASN A 90 -21.61 23.39 -0.37
N PRO A 91 -22.47 24.17 0.31
CA PRO A 91 -23.61 24.85 -0.34
C PRO A 91 -23.20 25.81 -1.46
N GLY A 92 -22.00 26.41 -1.38
CA GLY A 92 -21.43 27.22 -2.46
C GLY A 92 -21.10 26.38 -3.68
N ARG A 93 -20.52 25.19 -3.47
CA ARG A 93 -20.24 24.21 -4.52
C ARG A 93 -21.53 23.69 -5.16
N VAL A 94 -22.54 23.32 -4.37
CA VAL A 94 -23.85 22.87 -4.89
C VAL A 94 -24.43 23.89 -5.85
N ARG A 95 -24.47 25.17 -5.44
CA ARG A 95 -24.96 26.26 -6.30
C ARG A 95 -24.08 26.46 -7.54
N HIS A 96 -22.76 26.29 -7.41
CA HIS A 96 -21.83 26.41 -8.53
C HIS A 96 -22.07 25.29 -9.56
N ASP A 97 -22.04 24.03 -9.13
CA ASP A 97 -22.23 22.86 -10.00
C ASP A 97 -23.60 22.89 -10.70
N GLU A 98 -24.65 23.39 -10.04
CA GLU A 98 -25.99 23.58 -10.63
C GLU A 98 -26.02 24.70 -11.68
N ALA A 99 -25.27 25.78 -11.46
CA ALA A 99 -25.21 26.91 -12.39
C ALA A 99 -24.28 26.66 -13.59
N HIS A 100 -23.35 25.71 -13.47
CA HIS A 100 -22.33 25.41 -14.48
C HIS A 100 -22.35 23.91 -14.82
N PRO A 101 -23.41 23.41 -15.49
CA PRO A 101 -23.47 21.99 -15.84
C PRO A 101 -22.27 21.59 -16.72
N TRP A 102 -21.61 20.49 -16.36
CA TRP A 102 -20.44 19.99 -17.07
C TRP A 102 -20.84 19.25 -18.35
N TRP A 103 -21.90 18.45 -18.25
CA TRP A 103 -22.40 17.66 -19.36
C TRP A 103 -23.57 18.37 -20.04
N PRO A 104 -23.57 18.46 -21.39
CA PRO A 104 -24.71 19.02 -22.09
C PRO A 104 -25.96 18.15 -21.90
N PRO A 105 -27.17 18.74 -21.94
CA PRO A 105 -28.41 17.98 -21.95
C PRO A 105 -28.39 16.97 -23.10
N ALA A 106 -28.60 15.70 -22.80
CA ALA A 106 -28.50 14.66 -23.80
C ALA A 106 -29.84 14.43 -24.52
N GLY A 107 -29.78 14.33 -25.84
CA GLY A 107 -30.95 13.98 -26.67
C GLY A 107 -31.24 12.48 -26.77
N LYS A 108 -30.30 11.61 -26.37
CA LYS A 108 -30.38 10.15 -26.51
C LYS A 108 -29.68 9.45 -25.35
N VAL A 109 -30.17 8.26 -24.97
CA VAL A 109 -29.47 7.37 -24.04
C VAL A 109 -28.15 6.87 -24.63
N LEU A 110 -27.17 6.52 -23.80
CA LEU A 110 -25.85 6.10 -24.24
C LEU A 110 -25.87 4.69 -24.82
N LEU A 111 -26.32 3.73 -24.01
CA LEU A 111 -26.35 2.31 -24.37
C LEU A 111 -27.74 1.94 -24.90
N ARG A 112 -27.77 1.10 -25.93
CA ARG A 112 -29.01 0.58 -26.50
C ARG A 112 -29.76 -0.19 -25.41
N GLY A 113 -31.05 0.12 -25.24
CA GLY A 113 -31.89 -0.51 -24.20
C GLY A 113 -31.73 0.09 -22.79
N ALA A 114 -30.82 1.05 -22.57
CA ALA A 114 -30.79 1.81 -21.33
C ALA A 114 -31.97 2.78 -21.23
N VAL A 115 -32.38 3.09 -20.01
CA VAL A 115 -33.48 3.99 -19.72
C VAL A 115 -32.98 5.12 -18.82
N ALA A 116 -33.31 6.37 -19.16
CA ALA A 116 -32.98 7.51 -18.31
C ALA A 116 -33.65 7.35 -16.92
N ALA A 117 -32.89 7.54 -15.86
CA ALA A 117 -33.45 7.53 -14.52
C ALA A 117 -34.18 8.86 -14.25
N GLY A 118 -35.33 8.80 -13.57
CA GLY A 118 -35.98 9.98 -13.03
C GLY A 118 -35.33 10.47 -11.72
N HIS A 119 -35.97 11.44 -11.07
CA HIS A 119 -35.55 11.94 -9.75
C HIS A 119 -35.98 11.05 -8.57
N GLU A 120 -36.74 9.98 -8.84
CA GLU A 120 -37.21 9.05 -7.81
C GLU A 120 -36.33 7.79 -7.75
N PRO A 121 -36.04 7.27 -6.54
CA PRO A 121 -35.18 6.10 -6.38
C PRO A 121 -35.90 4.82 -6.85
N TYR A 122 -35.13 3.88 -7.38
CA TYR A 122 -35.69 2.66 -7.98
C TYR A 122 -36.36 1.72 -6.97
N ARG A 123 -35.79 1.54 -5.77
CA ARG A 123 -36.36 0.64 -4.74
C ARG A 123 -36.31 1.20 -3.32
N TRP A 124 -35.13 1.55 -2.81
CA TRP A 124 -34.94 1.99 -1.41
C TRP A 124 -33.69 2.87 -1.28
N ARG A 125 -33.88 4.16 -1.01
CA ARG A 125 -32.77 5.09 -0.77
C ARG A 125 -32.45 5.15 0.71
N ARG A 126 -31.17 5.22 1.07
CA ARG A 126 -30.78 5.52 2.44
C ARG A 126 -31.19 6.96 2.74
N GLU A 127 -31.81 7.19 3.89
CA GLU A 127 -32.03 8.56 4.36
C GLU A 127 -30.69 9.22 4.72
N PRO A 128 -30.38 10.42 4.21
CA PRO A 128 -29.21 11.17 4.64
C PRO A 128 -29.28 11.42 6.14
N ILE A 129 -28.18 11.18 6.86
CA ILE A 129 -28.15 11.46 8.29
C ILE A 129 -28.10 12.99 8.48
N PRO A 130 -28.94 13.57 9.35
CA PRO A 130 -28.85 14.99 9.68
C PRO A 130 -27.45 15.33 10.19
N TRP A 131 -26.83 16.33 9.59
CA TRP A 131 -25.48 16.75 9.96
C TRP A 131 -25.48 17.49 11.30
N THR A 132 -24.62 17.08 12.25
CA THR A 132 -24.54 17.65 13.60
C THR A 132 -23.21 18.34 13.92
N GLY A 133 -22.25 18.34 13.00
CA GLY A 133 -20.93 18.97 13.21
C GLY A 133 -20.87 20.43 12.74
N GLN A 134 -19.85 21.18 13.18
CA GLN A 134 -19.44 22.41 12.47
C GLN A 134 -18.36 22.04 11.46
N VAL A 135 -18.59 22.35 10.17
CA VAL A 135 -17.56 22.30 9.13
C VAL A 135 -17.40 23.71 8.61
N THR A 136 -16.17 24.21 8.61
CA THR A 136 -15.84 25.44 7.90
C THR A 136 -15.55 25.06 6.45
N TRP A 137 -16.38 25.57 5.56
CA TRP A 137 -16.21 25.37 4.13
C TRP A 137 -15.29 26.45 3.56
N ALA A 138 -14.45 26.07 2.61
CA ALA A 138 -13.70 27.06 1.86
C ALA A 138 -14.66 27.86 0.97
N ASP A 139 -14.42 29.17 0.93
CA ASP A 139 -15.06 30.09 0.01
C ASP A 139 -14.08 30.51 -1.08
N ALA A 140 -14.58 31.10 -2.17
CA ALA A 140 -13.78 31.45 -3.34
C ALA A 140 -12.66 32.48 -3.06
N ASP A 141 -12.75 33.24 -1.96
CA ASP A 141 -11.79 34.26 -1.54
C ASP A 141 -10.73 33.73 -0.57
N TRP A 142 -10.78 32.44 -0.21
CA TRP A 142 -9.78 31.84 0.66
C TRP A 142 -8.41 31.72 -0.02
N PRO A 143 -7.31 31.80 0.75
CA PRO A 143 -5.99 31.54 0.21
C PRO A 143 -5.92 30.10 -0.34
N PRO A 144 -5.19 29.88 -1.45
CA PRO A 144 -5.01 28.55 -2.01
C PRO A 144 -4.46 27.56 -0.96
N ARG A 145 -5.12 26.40 -0.83
CA ARG A 145 -4.70 25.30 0.05
C ARG A 145 -3.29 24.81 -0.30
N ALA A 146 -2.97 24.77 -1.59
CA ALA A 146 -1.66 24.44 -2.10
C ALA A 146 -1.10 25.63 -2.91
N PRO A 147 0.17 26.02 -2.70
CA PRO A 147 0.80 27.11 -3.45
C PRO A 147 1.09 26.76 -4.92
N TYR A 148 1.03 25.47 -5.28
CA TYR A 148 1.32 24.95 -6.61
C TYR A 148 0.28 23.89 -7.01
N ARG A 149 0.17 23.64 -8.31
CA ARG A 149 -0.66 22.59 -8.92
C ARG A 149 0.20 21.69 -9.78
N ALA A 150 -0.05 20.38 -9.69
CA ALA A 150 0.59 19.39 -10.54
C ALA A 150 0.35 19.73 -12.03
N THR A 151 1.42 19.69 -12.83
CA THR A 151 1.36 19.92 -14.26
C THR A 151 0.61 18.76 -14.90
N GLY A 152 -0.55 19.07 -15.49
CA GLY A 152 -1.25 18.19 -16.41
C GLY A 152 -0.77 18.41 -17.84
N PHE A 153 -0.82 17.37 -18.66
CA PHE A 153 -0.71 17.48 -20.12
C PHE A 153 -1.83 16.69 -20.76
N THR A 154 -2.21 17.10 -21.97
CA THR A 154 -3.33 16.48 -22.68
C THR A 154 -2.84 15.51 -23.74
N LYS A 155 -3.53 14.38 -23.86
CA LYS A 155 -3.37 13.43 -24.97
C LYS A 155 -4.73 12.81 -25.34
N SER A 156 -4.78 12.08 -26.44
CA SER A 156 -5.97 11.31 -26.80
C SER A 156 -6.18 10.15 -25.81
N ALA A 157 -7.44 9.81 -25.51
CA ALA A 157 -7.76 8.71 -24.61
C ALA A 157 -7.26 7.35 -25.13
N ALA A 158 -7.19 7.16 -26.45
CA ALA A 158 -6.58 5.97 -27.06
C ALA A 158 -5.08 5.82 -26.73
N ALA A 159 -4.42 6.90 -26.32
CA ALA A 159 -3.01 6.90 -25.89
C ALA A 159 -2.84 6.77 -24.37
N LEU A 160 -3.90 6.46 -23.61
CA LEU A 160 -3.79 6.17 -22.18
C LEU A 160 -2.97 4.90 -21.93
N LEU A 161 -2.18 4.93 -20.85
CA LEU A 161 -1.33 3.83 -20.41
C LEU A 161 -1.71 3.40 -18.99
N VAL A 162 -1.55 2.11 -18.71
CA VAL A 162 -1.63 1.61 -17.32
C VAL A 162 -0.51 2.27 -16.51
N GLY A 163 -0.86 2.88 -15.39
CA GLY A 163 0.05 3.66 -14.55
C GLY A 163 -0.03 5.18 -14.74
N ASP A 164 -0.71 5.67 -15.79
CA ASP A 164 -1.00 7.09 -15.93
C ASP A 164 -1.87 7.60 -14.78
N TYR A 165 -1.66 8.84 -14.38
CA TYR A 165 -2.51 9.53 -13.41
C TYR A 165 -3.48 10.41 -14.17
N LEU A 166 -4.64 9.86 -14.50
CA LEU A 166 -5.70 10.51 -15.28
C LEU A 166 -6.48 11.51 -14.41
N ARG A 167 -6.79 12.70 -14.93
CA ARG A 167 -7.67 13.67 -14.26
C ARG A 167 -9.11 13.17 -14.31
N ILE A 168 -9.57 12.59 -13.21
CA ILE A 168 -10.93 12.07 -13.05
C ILE A 168 -11.91 13.14 -12.58
N HIS A 169 -11.45 14.19 -11.90
CA HIS A 169 -12.30 15.29 -11.43
C HIS A 169 -11.58 16.63 -11.65
N ARG A 170 -12.06 17.41 -12.62
CA ARG A 170 -11.40 18.64 -13.08
C ARG A 170 -11.90 19.91 -12.40
N ASP A 171 -13.20 20.01 -12.13
CA ASP A 171 -13.84 21.28 -11.77
C ASP A 171 -14.43 21.24 -10.36
N ARG A 172 -13.57 21.10 -9.35
CA ARG A 172 -14.02 21.20 -7.95
C ARG A 172 -13.99 22.66 -7.50
N TRP A 173 -15.16 23.20 -7.18
CA TRP A 173 -15.29 24.54 -6.60
C TRP A 173 -15.23 24.54 -5.04
N PRO A 174 -14.61 25.56 -4.42
CA PRO A 174 -13.78 26.57 -5.06
C PRO A 174 -12.41 26.01 -5.41
N GLU A 175 -11.81 26.50 -6.49
CA GLU A 175 -10.50 26.04 -6.94
C GLU A 175 -9.44 26.20 -5.84
N CYS A 176 -9.48 27.27 -5.04
CA CYS A 176 -8.54 27.49 -3.94
C CYS A 176 -8.51 26.33 -2.93
N ASP A 177 -9.57 25.52 -2.83
CA ASP A 177 -9.65 24.41 -1.90
C ASP A 177 -9.04 23.10 -2.42
N GLN A 178 -8.57 23.06 -3.67
CA GLN A 178 -7.92 21.86 -4.18
C GLN A 178 -6.45 21.79 -3.72
N ASP A 179 -5.96 20.58 -3.51
CA ASP A 179 -4.55 20.31 -3.22
C ASP A 179 -3.69 20.15 -4.51
N VAL A 180 -2.39 19.87 -4.38
CA VAL A 180 -1.41 19.84 -5.48
C VAL A 180 -1.84 18.95 -6.67
N ASP A 181 -2.12 17.67 -6.42
CA ASP A 181 -2.45 16.65 -7.43
C ASP A 181 -3.90 16.14 -7.30
N GLU A 182 -4.78 16.94 -6.72
CA GLU A 182 -6.16 16.55 -6.48
C GLU A 182 -6.91 16.24 -7.79
N GLY A 183 -7.76 15.21 -7.76
CA GLY A 183 -8.56 14.82 -8.93
C GLY A 183 -7.81 13.93 -9.92
N PHE A 184 -6.50 13.74 -9.77
CA PHE A 184 -5.74 12.73 -10.50
C PHE A 184 -5.78 11.36 -9.81
N ALA A 185 -6.10 10.33 -10.58
CA ALA A 185 -6.11 8.94 -10.12
C ALA A 185 -5.38 8.02 -11.10
N ARG A 186 -4.68 7.03 -10.56
CA ARG A 186 -3.90 6.07 -11.34
C ARG A 186 -4.80 5.14 -12.15
N VAL A 187 -4.50 4.97 -13.44
CA VAL A 187 -5.10 3.98 -14.31
C VAL A 187 -4.52 2.61 -13.95
N GLU A 188 -5.36 1.71 -13.45
CA GLU A 188 -4.95 0.37 -13.00
C GLU A 188 -5.12 -0.66 -14.12
N HIS A 189 -6.19 -0.54 -14.92
CA HIS A 189 -6.47 -1.44 -16.03
C HIS A 189 -7.08 -0.67 -17.20
N LEU A 190 -6.73 -1.08 -18.41
CA LEU A 190 -7.29 -0.57 -19.66
C LEU A 190 -7.85 -1.72 -20.48
N ARG A 191 -8.99 -1.49 -21.11
CA ARG A 191 -9.56 -2.37 -22.13
C ARG A 191 -10.08 -1.56 -23.29
N LEU A 192 -10.06 -2.14 -24.47
CA LEU A 192 -10.63 -1.58 -25.68
C LEU A 192 -11.87 -2.41 -26.06
N LEU A 193 -12.97 -1.74 -26.38
CA LEU A 193 -14.14 -2.42 -26.95
C LEU A 193 -13.87 -2.76 -28.41
N ASN A 194 -14.30 -3.95 -28.83
CA ASN A 194 -14.24 -4.34 -30.23
C ASN A 194 -15.15 -3.43 -31.08
N PRO A 195 -14.72 -2.97 -32.27
CA PRO A 195 -15.49 -2.05 -33.10
C PRO A 195 -16.91 -2.53 -33.42
N GLU A 196 -17.09 -3.84 -33.65
CA GLU A 196 -18.38 -4.45 -33.93
C GLU A 196 -19.32 -4.33 -32.71
N LEU A 197 -18.82 -4.59 -31.50
CA LEU A 197 -19.58 -4.42 -30.26
C LEU A 197 -19.97 -2.96 -30.09
N THR A 198 -19.05 -2.03 -30.30
CA THR A 198 -19.30 -0.60 -30.16
C THR A 198 -20.49 -0.14 -31.02
N GLN A 199 -20.56 -0.57 -32.28
CA GLN A 199 -21.66 -0.22 -33.18
C GLN A 199 -23.02 -0.79 -32.74
N GLN A 200 -23.02 -1.95 -32.09
CA GLN A 200 -24.23 -2.61 -31.61
C GLN A 200 -24.71 -1.99 -30.29
N LEU A 201 -23.75 -1.67 -29.42
CA LEU A 201 -23.96 -1.29 -28.03
C LEU A 201 -24.42 0.17 -27.88
N PHE A 202 -23.83 1.12 -28.61
CA PHE A 202 -24.12 2.54 -28.45
C PHE A 202 -25.25 3.01 -29.35
N VAL A 203 -26.12 3.91 -28.83
CA VAL A 203 -27.20 4.52 -29.62
C VAL A 203 -26.68 5.69 -30.45
N ASP A 204 -25.68 6.41 -29.95
CA ASP A 204 -25.08 7.53 -30.64
C ASP A 204 -23.86 7.08 -31.46
N LEU A 205 -23.88 7.41 -32.75
CA LEU A 205 -22.82 7.09 -33.70
C LEU A 205 -21.49 7.77 -33.36
N VAL A 206 -21.52 8.83 -32.54
CA VAL A 206 -20.30 9.48 -32.06
C VAL A 206 -19.41 8.53 -31.24
N TRP A 207 -19.99 7.47 -30.66
CA TRP A 207 -19.25 6.42 -29.97
C TRP A 207 -18.76 5.32 -30.88
N GLY A 208 -19.06 5.33 -32.19
CA GLY A 208 -18.76 4.25 -33.14
C GLY A 208 -17.28 3.99 -33.44
N GLY A 209 -16.37 4.76 -32.84
CA GLY A 209 -14.92 4.60 -32.95
C GLY A 209 -14.34 3.66 -31.89
N THR A 210 -13.05 3.87 -31.56
CA THR A 210 -12.42 3.17 -30.43
C THR A 210 -13.05 3.64 -29.13
N VAL A 211 -13.43 2.72 -28.25
CA VAL A 211 -13.88 3.04 -26.89
C VAL A 211 -12.91 2.44 -25.89
N VAL A 212 -12.33 3.30 -25.07
CA VAL A 212 -11.40 2.95 -23.99
C VAL A 212 -12.19 2.81 -22.70
N VAL A 213 -12.06 1.66 -22.05
CA VAL A 213 -12.64 1.36 -20.74
C VAL A 213 -11.51 1.33 -19.72
N ALA A 214 -11.50 2.31 -18.83
CA ALA A 214 -10.46 2.46 -17.80
C ALA A 214 -10.99 2.08 -16.41
N SER A 215 -10.31 1.15 -15.75
CA SER A 215 -10.43 0.99 -14.29
C SER A 215 -9.39 1.89 -13.64
N VAL A 216 -9.83 2.83 -12.82
CA VAL A 216 -8.95 3.80 -12.16
C VAL A 216 -9.02 3.63 -10.65
N TYR A 217 -7.91 3.92 -9.98
CA TYR A 217 -7.73 3.70 -8.56
C TYR A 217 -8.85 4.38 -7.75
N GLY A 218 -9.59 3.59 -6.98
CA GLY A 218 -10.65 4.07 -6.09
C GLY A 218 -12.02 4.34 -6.75
N LEU A 219 -12.14 4.26 -8.08
CA LEU A 219 -13.43 4.40 -8.76
C LEU A 219 -14.27 3.12 -8.59
N PRO A 220 -15.53 3.18 -8.10
CA PRO A 220 -16.39 2.01 -7.93
C PRO A 220 -17.07 1.55 -9.24
N GLY A 221 -16.26 1.37 -10.29
CA GLY A 221 -16.73 1.06 -11.64
C GLY A 221 -15.64 1.26 -12.68
N VAL A 222 -16.07 1.52 -13.92
CA VAL A 222 -15.18 1.83 -15.04
C VAL A 222 -15.58 3.14 -15.71
N LEU A 223 -14.58 3.88 -16.15
CA LEU A 223 -14.73 5.09 -16.94
C LEU A 223 -14.70 4.72 -18.42
N MET A 224 -15.67 5.19 -19.20
CA MET A 224 -15.67 5.03 -20.65
C MET A 224 -15.27 6.33 -21.33
N LEU A 225 -14.35 6.23 -22.29
CA LEU A 225 -13.82 7.34 -23.06
C LEU A 225 -13.82 6.97 -24.53
N ARG A 226 -14.14 7.92 -25.41
CA ARG A 226 -13.91 7.71 -26.84
C ARG A 226 -12.43 7.90 -27.12
N GLY A 227 -11.88 7.11 -28.04
CA GLY A 227 -10.45 7.14 -28.35
C GLY A 227 -9.97 8.54 -28.75
N GLU A 228 -10.80 9.30 -29.46
CA GLU A 228 -10.53 10.67 -29.88
C GLU A 228 -10.71 11.73 -28.78
N ASP A 229 -11.29 11.38 -27.62
CA ASP A 229 -11.45 12.33 -26.52
C ASP A 229 -10.08 12.80 -26.03
N THR A 230 -9.97 14.09 -25.74
CA THR A 230 -8.77 14.67 -25.14
C THR A 230 -8.87 14.51 -23.62
N VAL A 231 -7.91 13.79 -23.04
CA VAL A 231 -7.80 13.55 -21.60
C VAL A 231 -6.56 14.22 -21.04
N GLU A 232 -6.63 14.65 -19.78
CA GLU A 232 -5.52 15.26 -19.05
C GLU A 232 -4.87 14.24 -18.11
N VAL A 233 -3.55 14.10 -18.20
CA VAL A 233 -2.75 13.18 -17.39
C VAL A 233 -1.66 13.97 -16.66
N GLN A 234 -1.36 13.57 -15.43
CA GLN A 234 -0.29 14.17 -14.64
C GLN A 234 1.08 13.91 -15.30
N ALA A 235 1.89 14.97 -15.43
CA ALA A 235 3.23 14.87 -16.00
C ALA A 235 4.16 14.04 -15.11
N VAL A 236 4.19 14.35 -13.80
CA VAL A 236 5.00 13.66 -12.79
C VAL A 236 4.15 13.40 -11.54
N PRO A 237 3.84 12.14 -11.20
CA PRO A 237 3.13 11.82 -9.98
C PRO A 237 4.02 11.97 -8.75
N ASN A 238 3.40 12.17 -7.58
CA ASN A 238 4.11 12.08 -6.30
C ASN A 238 4.84 10.72 -6.20
N PRO A 239 6.18 10.69 -6.05
CA PRO A 239 6.96 9.44 -6.10
C PRO A 239 6.60 8.47 -4.97
N GLU A 240 6.27 8.97 -3.78
CA GLU A 240 5.90 8.14 -2.64
C GLU A 240 4.51 7.53 -2.80
N ARG A 241 3.57 8.29 -3.40
CA ARG A 241 2.25 7.79 -3.81
C ARG A 241 2.41 6.72 -4.88
N ALA A 242 3.18 7.01 -5.94
CA ALA A 242 3.40 6.07 -7.04
C ALA A 242 4.07 4.77 -6.59
N ALA A 243 5.09 4.84 -5.74
CA ALA A 243 5.71 3.65 -5.18
C ALA A 243 4.74 2.85 -4.30
N TRP A 244 3.87 3.52 -3.52
CA TRP A 244 2.89 2.85 -2.68
C TRP A 244 1.76 2.20 -3.49
N GLU A 245 1.15 2.89 -4.44
CA GLU A 245 0.08 2.37 -5.30
C GLU A 245 0.58 1.25 -6.22
N ALA A 246 1.83 1.34 -6.72
CA ALA A 246 2.43 0.27 -7.52
C ALA A 246 2.56 -1.05 -6.75
N ARG A 247 2.81 -0.98 -5.43
CA ARG A 247 2.92 -2.14 -4.53
C ARG A 247 1.56 -2.62 -4.03
N ASN A 248 0.62 -1.71 -3.81
CA ASN A 248 -0.69 -1.97 -3.27
C ASN A 248 -1.75 -1.74 -4.35
N ARG A 249 -1.66 -2.52 -5.44
CA ARG A 249 -2.67 -2.47 -6.51
C ARG A 249 -4.05 -2.61 -5.89
N TRP A 250 -4.94 -1.66 -6.20
CA TRP A 250 -6.30 -1.62 -5.64
C TRP A 250 -7.06 -2.92 -5.94
N SER A 251 -6.87 -3.46 -7.15
CA SER A 251 -7.41 -4.74 -7.54
C SER A 251 -6.46 -5.46 -8.51
N GLY A 252 -6.29 -6.77 -8.31
CA GLY A 252 -5.57 -7.63 -9.26
C GLY A 252 -6.32 -7.83 -10.60
N GLN A 253 -7.57 -7.39 -10.69
CA GLN A 253 -8.46 -7.54 -11.84
C GLN A 253 -9.21 -6.22 -12.13
N PRO A 254 -9.68 -5.97 -13.36
CA PRO A 254 -10.50 -4.81 -13.69
C PRO A 254 -11.78 -4.73 -12.84
N SER A 255 -12.28 -3.52 -12.55
CA SER A 255 -13.49 -3.34 -11.73
C SER A 255 -14.75 -3.91 -12.38
N MET A 256 -14.83 -3.83 -13.72
CA MET A 256 -15.84 -4.45 -14.57
C MET A 256 -15.21 -4.79 -15.92
N VAL A 257 -15.71 -5.84 -16.57
CA VAL A 257 -15.22 -6.31 -17.87
C VAL A 257 -16.39 -6.45 -18.83
N PHE A 258 -16.29 -5.82 -20.00
CA PHE A 258 -17.20 -6.05 -21.13
C PHE A 258 -16.85 -7.38 -21.81
N ILE A 259 -17.84 -8.20 -22.16
CA ILE A 259 -17.64 -9.55 -22.71
C ILE A 259 -16.75 -9.52 -23.95
N ASP A 260 -16.95 -8.56 -24.84
CA ASP A 260 -16.23 -8.44 -26.11
C ASP A 260 -15.23 -7.26 -26.10
N SER A 261 -14.45 -7.20 -25.02
CA SER A 261 -13.35 -6.25 -24.88
C SER A 261 -12.02 -6.99 -24.71
N HIS A 262 -10.92 -6.34 -25.07
CA HIS A 262 -9.57 -6.89 -24.92
C HIS A 262 -8.65 -5.91 -24.20
N ALA A 263 -7.61 -6.42 -23.53
CA ALA A 263 -6.53 -5.56 -23.04
C ALA A 263 -5.70 -5.07 -24.25
N PRO A 264 -5.15 -3.85 -24.22
CA PRO A 264 -4.33 -3.34 -25.32
C PRO A 264 -3.24 -4.33 -25.74
N THR A 265 -3.16 -4.58 -27.04
CA THR A 265 -2.11 -5.38 -27.66
C THR A 265 -0.75 -4.69 -27.52
N ASP A 266 0.34 -5.41 -27.76
CA ASP A 266 1.69 -4.84 -27.71
C ASP A 266 1.86 -3.69 -28.73
N ALA A 267 1.24 -3.80 -29.91
CA ALA A 267 1.29 -2.76 -30.94
C ALA A 267 0.52 -1.50 -30.53
N GLU A 268 -0.67 -1.65 -29.95
CA GLU A 268 -1.47 -0.52 -29.43
C GLU A 268 -0.76 0.16 -28.27
N ARG A 269 -0.14 -0.63 -27.37
CA ARG A 269 0.65 -0.10 -26.26
C ARG A 269 1.86 0.69 -26.76
N GLN A 270 2.62 0.17 -27.73
CA GLN A 270 3.75 0.88 -28.32
C GLN A 270 3.32 2.19 -29.03
N ALA A 271 2.19 2.18 -29.72
CA ALA A 271 1.65 3.39 -30.34
C ALA A 271 1.24 4.43 -29.29
N ALA A 272 0.59 4.00 -28.21
CA ALA A 272 0.23 4.86 -27.08
C ALA A 272 1.47 5.42 -26.37
N GLU A 273 2.51 4.60 -26.14
CA GLU A 273 3.80 5.01 -25.58
C GLU A 273 4.49 6.07 -26.44
N ALA A 274 4.47 5.92 -27.77
CA ALA A 274 5.05 6.91 -28.68
C ALA A 274 4.33 8.27 -28.63
N ILE A 275 2.99 8.26 -28.55
CA ILE A 275 2.19 9.49 -28.39
C ILE A 275 2.45 10.11 -27.02
N ASP A 276 2.45 9.31 -25.96
CA ASP A 276 2.74 9.78 -24.60
C ASP A 276 4.10 10.46 -24.52
N ALA A 277 5.16 9.80 -25.03
CA ALA A 277 6.51 10.35 -25.02
C ALA A 277 6.65 11.64 -25.83
N ALA A 278 5.87 11.80 -26.91
CA ALA A 278 5.86 13.01 -27.72
C ALA A 278 5.12 14.18 -27.04
N CYS A 279 4.11 13.90 -26.21
CA CYS A 279 3.27 14.91 -25.57
C CYS A 279 3.69 15.24 -24.12
N ARG A 280 4.39 14.33 -23.43
CA ARG A 280 4.72 14.47 -22.02
C ARG A 280 5.78 15.57 -21.81
N PRO A 281 5.46 16.63 -21.04
CA PRO A 281 6.41 17.68 -20.78
C PRO A 281 7.48 17.21 -19.79
N GLN A 282 8.66 17.84 -19.86
CA GLN A 282 9.62 17.76 -18.75
C GLN A 282 9.11 18.62 -17.59
N ALA A 283 8.91 18.01 -16.43
CA ALA A 283 8.52 18.70 -15.20
C ALA A 283 9.38 18.19 -14.04
N ASP A 284 9.71 19.07 -13.10
CA ASP A 284 10.42 18.74 -11.86
C ASP A 284 9.55 19.14 -10.66
N GLU A 285 8.64 18.25 -10.30
CA GLU A 285 7.65 18.46 -9.23
C GLU A 285 7.97 17.64 -7.99
N ALA A 286 9.05 16.86 -8.02
CA ALA A 286 9.41 15.98 -6.91
C ALA A 286 9.61 16.76 -5.59
N GLY A 287 10.05 18.02 -5.69
CA GLY A 287 10.21 18.93 -4.55
C GLY A 287 8.92 19.53 -4.00
N TRP A 288 7.78 19.40 -4.70
CA TRP A 288 6.50 19.95 -4.24
C TRP A 288 5.81 19.04 -3.22
N TYR A 289 6.11 17.75 -3.25
CA TYR A 289 5.49 16.75 -2.38
C TYR A 289 6.35 16.55 -1.12
N PRO A 290 5.87 16.92 0.08
CA PRO A 290 6.59 16.63 1.31
C PRO A 290 6.74 15.12 1.49
N SER A 291 7.91 14.69 1.94
CA SER A 291 8.11 13.29 2.26
C SER A 291 7.33 12.93 3.51
N ARG A 292 6.65 11.78 3.49
CA ARG A 292 6.06 11.19 4.71
C ARG A 292 7.13 10.56 5.62
N PHE A 293 8.36 10.44 5.14
CA PHE A 293 9.47 9.81 5.84
C PHE A 293 10.42 10.87 6.39
N SER A 294 10.63 10.85 7.71
CA SER A 294 11.66 11.68 8.36
C SER A 294 13.07 11.11 8.17
N ASP A 295 13.19 9.79 7.96
CA ASP A 295 14.47 9.11 7.72
C ASP A 295 14.69 8.95 6.20
N PRO A 296 15.75 9.56 5.63
CA PRO A 296 16.12 9.40 4.23
C PRO A 296 16.32 7.94 3.81
N PHE A 297 16.80 7.07 4.71
CA PHE A 297 16.98 5.66 4.41
C PHE A 297 15.62 4.97 4.24
N GLN A 298 14.66 5.23 5.14
CA GLN A 298 13.30 4.68 5.03
C GLN A 298 12.59 5.19 3.78
N ARG A 299 12.79 6.46 3.42
CA ARG A 299 12.30 7.00 2.15
C ARG A 299 12.87 6.24 0.97
N ARG A 300 14.20 6.08 0.95
CA ARG A 300 14.91 5.37 -0.12
C ARG A 300 14.45 3.92 -0.23
N LEU A 301 14.36 3.20 0.89
CA LEU A 301 13.79 1.86 0.95
C LEU A 301 12.35 1.85 0.42
N ALA A 302 11.53 2.84 0.77
CA ALA A 302 10.16 2.95 0.28
C ALA A 302 10.03 3.29 -1.22
N LEU A 303 11.08 3.77 -1.88
CA LEU A 303 11.06 4.15 -3.30
C LEU A 303 11.82 3.16 -4.18
N GLU A 304 13.00 2.73 -3.73
CA GLU A 304 14.01 2.04 -4.54
C GLU A 304 14.21 0.57 -4.14
N SER A 305 13.60 0.10 -3.04
CA SER A 305 13.82 -1.26 -2.55
C SER A 305 13.39 -2.32 -3.56
N ARG A 306 14.12 -3.43 -3.59
CA ARG A 306 13.63 -4.71 -4.11
C ARG A 306 13.00 -5.52 -2.98
N TYR A 307 12.01 -6.34 -3.30
CA TYR A 307 11.47 -7.33 -2.38
C TYR A 307 11.90 -8.73 -2.80
N GLY A 308 12.50 -9.50 -1.89
CA GLY A 308 12.96 -10.84 -2.23
C GLY A 308 13.71 -11.53 -1.10
N LEU A 309 14.13 -12.76 -1.38
CA LEU A 309 14.97 -13.57 -0.51
C LEU A 309 16.45 -13.23 -0.77
N ARG A 310 17.20 -12.93 0.28
CA ARG A 310 18.63 -12.59 0.21
C ARG A 310 19.37 -13.11 1.44
N THR A 311 20.68 -13.25 1.33
CA THR A 311 21.54 -13.62 2.46
C THR A 311 22.03 -12.37 3.20
N VAL A 312 21.91 -12.33 4.52
CA VAL A 312 22.43 -11.25 5.38
C VAL A 312 23.19 -11.80 6.59
N PRO A 313 24.15 -11.06 7.17
CA PRO A 313 24.76 -11.44 8.44
C PRO A 313 23.72 -11.52 9.56
N LEU A 314 23.77 -12.54 10.43
CA LEU A 314 22.84 -12.67 11.57
C LEU A 314 22.90 -11.49 12.55
N SER A 315 24.06 -10.84 12.61
CA SER A 315 24.32 -9.62 13.39
C SER A 315 23.69 -8.37 12.80
N ALA A 316 23.24 -8.39 11.55
CA ALA A 316 22.47 -7.28 10.97
C ALA A 316 20.99 -7.31 11.40
N LEU A 317 20.50 -8.48 11.84
CA LEU A 317 19.12 -8.68 12.26
C LEU A 317 18.92 -8.23 13.72
N PRO A 318 17.76 -7.66 14.07
CA PRO A 318 17.43 -7.35 15.46
C PRO A 318 17.36 -8.62 16.31
N TRP A 319 17.39 -8.48 17.63
CA TRP A 319 17.10 -9.61 18.51
C TRP A 319 15.62 -10.04 18.40
N PRO A 320 15.31 -11.34 18.60
CA PRO A 320 13.94 -11.82 18.68
C PRO A 320 13.09 -10.97 19.63
N HIS A 321 11.80 -10.82 19.32
CA HIS A 321 10.81 -10.10 20.12
C HIS A 321 9.44 -10.78 19.89
N GLY A 322 8.47 -10.55 20.77
CA GLY A 322 7.09 -11.03 20.59
C GLY A 322 6.94 -12.56 20.56
N GLN A 323 7.91 -13.32 21.11
CA GLN A 323 7.92 -14.79 21.08
C GLN A 323 6.88 -15.39 22.04
N SER A 324 5.61 -15.34 21.65
CA SER A 324 4.49 -15.89 22.42
C SER A 324 4.66 -17.39 22.66
N ASN A 325 4.42 -17.84 23.89
CA ASN A 325 4.58 -19.25 24.33
C ASN A 325 6.00 -19.83 24.24
N CYS A 326 7.01 -19.02 23.92
CA CYS A 326 8.40 -19.45 23.92
C CYS A 326 8.97 -19.47 25.34
N ARG A 327 9.68 -20.54 25.71
CA ARG A 327 10.42 -20.60 26.99
C ARG A 327 11.50 -19.51 27.04
N MET A 328 12.21 -19.27 25.93
CA MET A 328 13.20 -18.20 25.84
C MET A 328 12.57 -16.81 25.96
N GLY A 329 11.39 -16.60 25.37
CA GLY A 329 10.61 -15.37 25.54
C GLY A 329 10.28 -15.09 27.00
N ARG A 330 9.85 -16.10 27.75
CA ARG A 330 9.59 -15.96 29.20
C ARG A 330 10.83 -15.60 30.01
N ILE A 331 11.99 -16.16 29.65
CA ILE A 331 13.27 -15.78 30.28
C ILE A 331 13.58 -14.31 29.95
N ALA A 332 13.45 -13.90 28.69
CA ALA A 332 13.63 -12.52 28.28
C ALA A 332 12.68 -11.55 29.00
N ASP A 333 11.43 -11.94 29.27
CA ASP A 333 10.49 -11.13 30.06
C ASP A 333 11.00 -10.83 31.48
N THR A 334 11.76 -11.76 32.10
CA THR A 334 12.41 -11.49 33.39
C THR A 334 13.47 -10.40 33.28
N TYR A 335 14.19 -10.34 32.15
CA TYR A 335 15.18 -9.31 31.86
C TYR A 335 14.52 -7.98 31.46
N LYS A 336 13.39 -7.98 30.76
CA LYS A 336 12.59 -6.77 30.43
C LYS A 336 12.22 -5.96 31.67
N ALA A 337 12.04 -6.62 32.82
CA ALA A 337 11.75 -5.94 34.08
C ALA A 337 12.89 -5.00 34.53
N VAL A 338 14.09 -5.13 33.97
CA VAL A 338 15.27 -4.35 34.36
C VAL A 338 15.98 -3.62 33.23
N VAL A 339 15.90 -4.08 31.97
CA VAL A 339 16.50 -3.39 30.81
C VAL A 339 15.49 -2.47 30.11
N ALA A 340 15.98 -1.54 29.29
CA ALA A 340 15.15 -0.49 28.69
C ALA A 340 14.29 -0.98 27.51
N ASP A 341 14.74 -2.02 26.80
CA ASP A 341 14.14 -2.48 25.55
C ASP A 341 14.13 -4.02 25.42
N GLU A 342 13.24 -4.52 24.57
CA GLU A 342 12.99 -5.95 24.36
C GLU A 342 14.17 -6.68 23.69
N GLN A 343 14.87 -6.02 22.78
CA GLN A 343 15.99 -6.64 22.06
C GLN A 343 17.14 -6.96 23.03
N THR A 344 17.46 -6.01 23.91
CA THR A 344 18.46 -6.20 24.97
C THR A 344 18.08 -7.31 25.93
N ALA A 345 16.79 -7.45 26.26
CA ALA A 345 16.32 -8.49 27.16
C ALA A 345 16.54 -9.89 26.56
N HIS A 346 16.26 -10.06 25.26
CA HIS A 346 16.54 -11.29 24.53
C HIS A 346 18.04 -11.57 24.40
N ALA A 347 18.87 -10.54 24.16
CA ALA A 347 20.32 -10.69 24.17
C ALA A 347 20.86 -11.18 25.54
N ALA A 348 20.33 -10.64 26.63
CA ALA A 348 20.70 -11.05 27.99
C ALA A 348 20.22 -12.48 28.32
N ALA A 349 19.00 -12.83 27.91
CA ALA A 349 18.47 -14.19 28.04
C ALA A 349 19.33 -15.20 27.27
N PHE A 350 19.75 -14.86 26.04
CA PHE A 350 20.63 -15.69 25.22
C PHE A 350 21.96 -16.03 25.90
N LEU A 351 22.56 -15.09 26.62
CA LEU A 351 23.82 -15.29 27.35
C LEU A 351 23.64 -15.95 28.73
N SER A 352 22.42 -16.09 29.23
CA SER A 352 22.13 -16.63 30.56
C SER A 352 22.31 -18.15 30.61
N ALA A 353 22.56 -18.71 31.80
CA ALA A 353 22.63 -20.16 32.00
C ALA A 353 21.28 -20.84 31.70
N GLU A 354 20.20 -20.26 32.20
CA GLU A 354 18.82 -20.73 31.97
C GLU A 354 18.43 -20.69 30.49
N GLY A 355 18.85 -19.64 29.78
CA GLY A 355 18.66 -19.52 28.33
C GLY A 355 19.41 -20.61 27.56
N ARG A 356 20.67 -20.91 27.92
CA ARG A 356 21.43 -21.99 27.29
C ARG A 356 20.78 -23.37 27.49
N GLU A 357 20.32 -23.67 28.69
CA GLU A 357 19.60 -24.92 29.00
C GLU A 357 18.26 -25.02 28.23
N THR A 358 17.55 -23.90 28.13
CA THR A 358 16.30 -23.83 27.36
C THR A 358 16.54 -24.08 25.87
N MET A 359 17.60 -23.51 25.31
CA MET A 359 17.96 -23.72 23.91
C MET A 359 18.32 -25.18 23.62
N SER A 360 19.08 -25.84 24.50
CA SER A 360 19.48 -27.25 24.29
C SER A 360 18.31 -28.24 24.24
N SER A 361 17.18 -27.92 24.86
CA SER A 361 15.98 -28.76 24.88
C SER A 361 14.91 -28.37 23.85
N CYS A 362 15.16 -27.33 23.05
CA CYS A 362 14.20 -26.82 22.07
C CYS A 362 14.37 -27.53 20.71
N SER A 363 13.26 -27.96 20.09
CA SER A 363 13.26 -28.64 18.79
C SER A 363 13.83 -27.77 17.66
N TYR A 364 13.64 -26.45 17.72
CA TYR A 364 14.23 -25.52 16.75
C TYR A 364 15.76 -25.53 16.76
N HIS A 365 16.42 -25.97 17.83
CA HIS A 365 17.88 -25.96 17.96
C HIS A 365 18.54 -27.30 17.56
N GLN A 366 17.75 -28.32 17.25
CA GLN A 366 18.26 -29.66 16.91
C GLN A 366 18.79 -29.82 15.48
N PRO A 367 18.28 -29.11 14.45
CA PRO A 367 18.76 -29.27 13.08
C PRO A 367 20.24 -28.88 12.91
N ASP A 368 20.90 -29.46 11.91
CA ASP A 368 22.25 -29.06 11.48
C ASP A 368 22.21 -27.73 10.70
N TRP A 369 21.87 -26.65 11.41
CA TRP A 369 21.71 -25.32 10.84
C TRP A 369 22.89 -24.83 9.99
N PRO A 370 24.16 -25.03 10.40
CA PRO A 370 25.30 -24.66 9.57
C PRO A 370 25.26 -25.30 8.18
N ARG A 371 24.89 -26.59 8.11
CA ARG A 371 24.76 -27.30 6.83
C ARG A 371 23.56 -26.83 6.03
N LEU A 372 22.39 -26.68 6.65
CA LEU A 372 21.17 -26.27 5.94
C LEU A 372 21.30 -24.87 5.34
N VAL A 373 21.86 -23.94 6.10
CA VAL A 373 22.04 -22.55 5.64
C VAL A 373 23.12 -22.43 4.58
N ARG A 374 24.20 -23.23 4.65
CA ARG A 374 25.20 -23.31 3.57
C ARG A 374 24.54 -23.70 2.25
N ILE A 375 23.81 -24.81 2.24
CA ILE A 375 23.09 -25.31 1.05
C ILE A 375 22.18 -24.20 0.48
N LEU A 376 21.40 -23.55 1.33
CA LEU A 376 20.47 -22.51 0.88
C LEU A 376 21.19 -21.26 0.37
N THR A 377 22.30 -20.86 0.97
CA THR A 377 23.10 -19.72 0.50
C THR A 377 23.68 -20.00 -0.89
N GLU A 378 24.25 -21.18 -1.11
CA GLU A 378 24.79 -21.60 -2.42
C GLU A 378 23.71 -21.64 -3.52
N ILE A 379 22.49 -22.05 -3.16
CA ILE A 379 21.34 -21.99 -4.08
C ILE A 379 20.96 -20.55 -4.42
N LEU A 380 20.89 -19.66 -3.43
CA LEU A 380 20.49 -18.27 -3.65
C LEU A 380 21.53 -17.51 -4.49
N ASP A 381 22.81 -17.76 -4.26
CA ASP A 381 23.91 -17.13 -5.01
C ASP A 381 23.92 -17.56 -6.49
N THR A 382 23.35 -18.73 -6.81
CA THR A 382 23.30 -19.28 -8.18
C THR A 382 21.93 -19.12 -8.86
N ALA A 383 20.88 -18.77 -8.12
CA ALA A 383 19.51 -18.74 -8.61
C ALA A 383 19.22 -17.65 -9.65
N ASN A 384 20.03 -16.58 -9.75
CA ASN A 384 19.86 -15.48 -10.72
C ASN A 384 18.41 -14.94 -10.81
N GLY A 385 17.67 -14.91 -9.70
CA GLY A 385 16.28 -14.46 -9.64
C GLY A 385 15.21 -15.52 -9.94
N GLN A 386 15.60 -16.78 -10.16
CA GLN A 386 14.69 -17.92 -10.21
C GLN A 386 14.30 -18.39 -8.80
N ASP A 387 13.15 -19.06 -8.68
CA ASP A 387 12.75 -19.67 -7.41
C ASP A 387 13.78 -20.73 -6.97
N PRO A 388 14.26 -20.68 -5.72
CA PRO A 388 15.28 -21.59 -5.22
C PRO A 388 14.76 -23.04 -5.23
N GLN A 389 15.57 -23.96 -5.77
CA GLN A 389 15.25 -25.39 -5.87
C GLN A 389 16.24 -26.25 -5.08
N PRO A 390 16.02 -26.48 -3.76
CA PRO A 390 16.89 -27.27 -2.90
C PRO A 390 17.29 -28.63 -3.43
N GLN A 391 16.36 -29.31 -4.08
CA GLN A 391 16.54 -30.64 -4.66
C GLN A 391 17.64 -30.72 -5.74
N ARG A 392 18.06 -29.59 -6.30
CA ARG A 392 19.15 -29.54 -7.29
C ARG A 392 20.54 -29.47 -6.66
N HIS A 393 20.63 -29.17 -5.37
CA HIS A 393 21.92 -29.07 -4.68
C HIS A 393 22.52 -30.47 -4.43
N PRO A 394 23.82 -30.69 -4.70
CA PRO A 394 24.44 -32.01 -4.58
C PRO A 394 24.31 -32.61 -3.17
N ASP A 395 24.45 -31.79 -2.13
CA ASP A 395 24.32 -32.26 -0.74
C ASP A 395 22.87 -32.57 -0.31
N TYR A 396 21.85 -32.23 -1.11
CA TYR A 396 20.44 -32.41 -0.72
C TYR A 396 20.09 -33.89 -0.51
N VAL A 397 20.65 -34.78 -1.33
CA VAL A 397 20.41 -36.23 -1.21
C VAL A 397 20.95 -36.80 0.10
N LEU A 398 21.98 -36.16 0.66
CA LEU A 398 22.67 -36.55 1.89
C LEU A 398 21.99 -35.99 3.15
N LEU A 399 20.89 -35.25 3.03
CA LEU A 399 20.10 -34.75 4.16
C LEU A 399 19.11 -35.81 4.66
N SER A 400 18.91 -35.85 5.98
CA SER A 400 17.84 -36.63 6.59
C SER A 400 16.46 -36.10 6.14
N ALA A 401 15.40 -36.89 6.33
CA ALA A 401 14.04 -36.44 6.00
C ALA A 401 13.64 -35.19 6.82
N GLU A 402 14.06 -35.13 8.08
CA GLU A 402 13.81 -34.00 8.98
C GLU A 402 14.59 -32.75 8.54
N ASP A 403 15.87 -32.90 8.19
CA ASP A 403 16.69 -31.79 7.66
C ASP A 403 16.14 -31.22 6.35
N LYS A 404 15.61 -32.08 5.47
CA LYS A 404 14.93 -31.64 4.24
C LYS A 404 13.70 -30.79 4.56
N GLN A 405 12.93 -31.18 5.58
CA GLN A 405 11.76 -30.41 6.03
C GLN A 405 12.18 -29.06 6.63
N TRP A 406 13.26 -29.01 7.41
CA TRP A 406 13.78 -27.74 7.95
C TRP A 406 14.34 -26.83 6.87
N LEU A 407 15.05 -27.37 5.88
CA LEU A 407 15.52 -26.62 4.71
C LEU A 407 14.35 -26.05 3.91
N GLN A 408 13.30 -26.84 3.69
CA GLN A 408 12.08 -26.37 3.02
C GLN A 408 11.38 -25.28 3.83
N THR A 409 11.37 -25.40 5.17
CA THR A 409 10.79 -24.40 6.07
C THR A 409 11.45 -23.03 5.90
N LEU A 410 12.77 -22.96 5.69
CA LEU A 410 13.47 -21.69 5.42
C LEU A 410 13.03 -20.99 4.13
N LEU A 411 12.39 -21.70 3.20
CA LEU A 411 11.88 -21.15 1.95
C LEU A 411 10.40 -20.80 2.01
N ILE A 412 9.57 -21.68 2.56
CA ILE A 412 8.11 -21.48 2.63
C ILE A 412 7.71 -20.55 3.79
N ASP A 413 8.51 -20.52 4.85
CA ASP A 413 8.30 -19.74 6.07
C ASP A 413 9.62 -19.03 6.46
N PRO A 414 10.12 -18.09 5.63
CA PRO A 414 11.43 -17.48 5.83
C PRO A 414 11.47 -16.59 7.09
N ILE A 415 12.67 -16.19 7.49
CA ILE A 415 12.82 -15.04 8.41
C ILE A 415 12.45 -13.79 7.62
N GLU A 416 11.47 -13.03 8.10
CA GLU A 416 11.00 -11.82 7.41
C GLU A 416 11.55 -10.55 8.07
N TRP A 417 12.26 -9.75 7.27
CA TRP A 417 12.95 -8.54 7.72
C TRP A 417 13.28 -7.59 6.55
N ASP A 418 12.91 -6.33 6.75
CA ASP A 418 13.29 -5.22 5.88
C ASP A 418 14.60 -4.58 6.36
N ASP A 419 15.44 -4.10 5.44
CA ASP A 419 16.73 -3.50 5.81
C ASP A 419 16.56 -2.41 6.90
N ARG A 420 17.39 -2.52 7.96
CA ARG A 420 17.43 -1.63 9.13
C ARG A 420 16.16 -1.59 9.99
N ASP A 421 15.18 -2.44 9.72
CA ASP A 421 14.02 -2.54 10.60
C ASP A 421 14.44 -3.09 11.97
N GLN A 422 13.80 -2.58 13.02
CA GLN A 422 14.07 -2.97 14.40
C GLN A 422 13.23 -4.18 14.83
N MET A 423 12.34 -4.64 13.95
CA MET A 423 11.46 -5.77 14.17
C MET A 423 11.57 -6.78 13.02
N LEU A 424 11.18 -8.00 13.33
CA LEU A 424 11.06 -9.16 12.46
C LEU A 424 9.58 -9.46 12.42
N THR A 425 8.99 -9.54 11.24
CA THR A 425 7.58 -9.93 11.12
C THR A 425 7.42 -11.45 11.28
N ASN A 426 8.48 -12.22 11.06
CA ASN A 426 8.47 -13.68 11.17
C ASN A 426 9.87 -14.29 11.43
N GLY A 427 9.91 -15.53 11.93
CA GLY A 427 11.12 -16.34 12.02
C GLY A 427 11.97 -16.16 13.27
N GLN A 428 11.41 -15.59 14.34
CA GLN A 428 12.10 -15.28 15.59
C GLN A 428 12.70 -16.54 16.27
N HIS A 429 12.03 -17.69 16.23
CA HIS A 429 12.55 -18.96 16.76
C HIS A 429 13.71 -19.51 15.93
N ARG A 430 13.59 -19.45 14.61
CA ARG A 430 14.66 -19.86 13.68
C ARG A 430 15.90 -18.99 13.88
N LEU A 431 15.72 -17.67 13.98
CA LEU A 431 16.82 -16.75 14.25
C LEU A 431 17.57 -17.10 15.56
N CYS A 432 16.84 -17.42 16.62
CA CYS A 432 17.43 -17.85 17.90
C CYS A 432 18.28 -19.11 17.72
N ALA A 433 17.78 -20.11 16.97
CA ALA A 433 18.50 -21.34 16.71
C ALA A 433 19.74 -21.14 15.83
N LEU A 434 19.64 -20.35 14.77
CA LEU A 434 20.76 -20.00 13.89
C LEU A 434 21.89 -19.30 14.66
N ARG A 435 21.54 -18.39 15.57
CA ARG A 435 22.51 -17.71 16.45
C ARG A 435 23.19 -18.68 17.41
N ALA A 436 22.44 -19.61 18.00
CA ALA A 436 22.99 -20.61 18.89
C ALA A 436 23.91 -21.61 18.18
N ALA A 437 23.62 -21.89 16.89
CA ALA A 437 24.44 -22.72 16.02
C ALA A 437 25.63 -21.97 15.38
N GLU A 438 25.89 -20.72 15.79
CA GLU A 438 26.99 -19.88 15.30
C GLU A 438 27.02 -19.67 13.77
N VAL A 439 25.85 -19.77 13.14
CA VAL A 439 25.68 -19.46 11.72
C VAL A 439 25.99 -17.98 11.49
N GLN A 440 26.84 -17.67 10.52
CA GLN A 440 27.28 -16.28 10.30
C GLN A 440 26.28 -15.47 9.47
N HIS A 441 25.69 -16.10 8.46
CA HIS A 441 24.76 -15.48 7.53
C HIS A 441 23.51 -16.32 7.40
N CYS A 442 22.35 -15.72 7.19
CA CYS A 442 21.12 -16.45 6.93
C CYS A 442 20.30 -15.84 5.79
N PRO A 443 19.46 -16.65 5.14
CA PRO A 443 18.48 -16.16 4.19
C PRO A 443 17.36 -15.41 4.94
N VAL A 444 16.99 -14.25 4.42
CA VAL A 444 15.89 -13.40 4.89
C VAL A 444 15.07 -12.89 3.72
N ARG A 445 13.76 -12.82 3.91
CA ARG A 445 12.83 -12.26 2.93
C ARG A 445 12.39 -10.87 3.38
N GLY A 446 12.45 -9.91 2.48
CA GLY A 446 11.95 -8.56 2.77
C GLY A 446 12.42 -7.53 1.75
N ARG A 447 12.14 -6.26 2.06
CA ARG A 447 12.60 -5.10 1.31
C ARG A 447 14.06 -4.80 1.62
N TYR A 448 14.83 -4.55 0.57
CA TYR A 448 16.24 -4.17 0.70
C TYR A 448 16.69 -3.25 -0.42
N LEU A 449 17.71 -2.46 -0.14
CA LEU A 449 18.40 -1.67 -1.16
C LEU A 449 19.60 -2.49 -1.68
N PRO A 450 19.77 -2.65 -3.01
CA PRO A 450 20.85 -3.47 -3.57
C PRO A 450 22.27 -3.04 -3.19
N ASP A 451 22.46 -1.77 -2.84
CA ASP A 451 23.73 -1.19 -2.44
C ASP A 451 23.91 -1.09 -0.91
N THR A 452 22.96 -1.60 -0.12
CA THR A 452 23.14 -1.70 1.33
C THR A 452 24.29 -2.66 1.64
N THR A 453 25.35 -2.12 2.23
CA THR A 453 26.44 -2.93 2.78
C THR A 453 26.16 -3.21 4.26
N HIS A 454 26.15 -4.49 4.62
CA HIS A 454 26.13 -4.90 6.01
C HIS A 454 27.55 -4.96 6.57
N SER A 455 27.70 -4.68 7.87
CA SER A 455 28.95 -4.94 8.56
C SER A 455 29.31 -6.43 8.52
N ALA A 456 30.60 -6.74 8.67
CA ALA A 456 31.05 -8.13 8.78
C ALA A 456 30.28 -8.88 9.87
N ALA A 457 30.05 -10.17 9.64
CA ALA A 457 29.33 -11.02 10.58
C ALA A 457 30.03 -11.03 11.96
N VAL A 458 29.24 -10.84 13.01
CA VAL A 458 29.70 -10.85 14.40
C VAL A 458 29.15 -12.12 15.08
N PRO A 459 29.98 -12.87 15.82
CA PRO A 459 29.50 -14.00 16.62
C PRO A 459 28.33 -13.61 17.52
N ALA A 460 27.33 -14.49 17.65
CA ALA A 460 26.09 -14.18 18.35
C ALA A 460 26.30 -13.75 19.81
N ALA A 461 27.27 -14.35 20.50
CA ALA A 461 27.60 -13.99 21.87
C ALA A 461 28.19 -12.57 21.97
N ASP A 462 29.03 -12.17 21.02
CA ASP A 462 29.62 -10.83 20.98
C ASP A 462 28.59 -9.78 20.57
N HIS A 463 27.73 -10.11 19.61
CA HIS A 463 26.58 -9.28 19.26
C HIS A 463 25.66 -9.06 20.46
N ALA A 464 25.41 -10.11 21.27
CA ALA A 464 24.57 -10.01 22.47
C ALA A 464 25.20 -9.09 23.52
N ARG A 465 26.51 -9.25 23.77
CA ARG A 465 27.26 -8.38 24.71
C ARG A 465 27.24 -6.92 24.24
N ALA A 466 27.38 -6.69 22.93
CA ALA A 466 27.33 -5.36 22.36
C ALA A 466 25.96 -4.70 22.57
N ALA A 467 24.85 -5.42 22.31
CA ALA A 467 23.50 -4.92 22.55
C ALA A 467 23.28 -4.53 24.03
N ILE A 468 23.69 -5.41 24.96
CA ILE A 468 23.64 -5.13 26.41
C ILE A 468 24.47 -3.91 26.78
N ARG A 469 25.69 -3.79 26.24
CA ARG A 469 26.58 -2.65 26.50
C ARG A 469 25.95 -1.33 26.05
N VAL A 470 25.40 -1.27 24.84
CA VAL A 470 24.76 -0.05 24.29
C VAL A 470 23.57 0.37 25.15
N SER A 471 22.66 -0.56 25.46
CA SER A 471 21.49 -0.27 26.31
C SER A 471 21.89 0.26 27.69
N TRP A 472 22.97 -0.28 28.28
CA TRP A 472 23.52 0.23 29.54
C TRP A 472 24.17 1.62 29.42
N GLN A 473 24.83 1.91 28.31
CA GLN A 473 25.38 3.25 28.03
C GLN A 473 24.26 4.28 27.93
N ASP A 474 23.17 3.96 27.23
CA ASP A 474 21.99 4.82 27.10
C ASP A 474 21.30 5.03 28.46
N TYR A 475 21.13 3.94 29.23
CA TYR A 475 20.60 3.99 30.59
C TYR A 475 21.44 4.86 31.52
N ALA A 476 22.78 4.77 31.43
CA ALA A 476 23.72 5.57 32.21
C ALA A 476 23.69 7.04 31.78
N ALA A 477 23.65 7.31 30.47
CA ALA A 477 23.57 8.67 29.92
C ALA A 477 22.28 9.38 30.37
N ALA A 478 21.13 8.70 30.30
CA ALA A 478 19.85 9.21 30.80
C ALA A 478 19.88 9.57 32.29
N ARG A 479 20.79 8.96 33.07
CA ARG A 479 20.99 9.22 34.52
C ARG A 479 22.20 10.08 34.84
N ARG A 480 22.91 10.61 33.83
CA ARG A 480 24.16 11.37 33.98
C ARG A 480 25.25 10.60 34.74
N TRP A 481 25.25 9.27 34.65
CA TRP A 481 26.29 8.44 35.21
C TRP A 481 27.53 8.44 34.29
N PRO A 482 28.74 8.21 34.84
CA PRO A 482 29.94 8.14 34.01
C PRO A 482 29.85 7.06 32.94
N ARG A 483 30.32 7.35 31.72
CA ARG A 483 30.29 6.42 30.57
C ARG A 483 30.95 5.06 30.84
N TRP A 484 31.95 5.01 31.73
CA TRP A 484 32.62 3.77 32.11
C TRP A 484 31.68 2.75 32.78
N ALA A 485 30.55 3.19 33.35
CA ALA A 485 29.56 2.30 33.96
C ALA A 485 28.97 1.30 32.94
N GLY A 486 28.79 1.73 31.67
CA GLY A 486 28.35 0.84 30.60
C GLY A 486 29.41 -0.18 30.17
N THR A 487 30.70 0.17 30.28
CA THR A 487 31.85 -0.70 29.97
C THR A 487 32.17 -1.73 31.08
N LEU A 488 31.58 -1.57 32.27
CA LEU A 488 31.68 -2.55 33.36
C LEU A 488 30.47 -3.48 33.37
N ALA A 489 29.30 -3.00 32.94
CA ALA A 489 28.07 -3.79 32.95
C ALA A 489 28.17 -5.06 32.09
N ASP A 490 28.74 -4.97 30.89
CA ASP A 490 28.92 -6.10 29.96
C ASP A 490 29.88 -7.20 30.45
N LYS A 491 30.74 -6.88 31.44
CA LYS A 491 31.67 -7.83 32.07
C LYS A 491 31.10 -8.50 33.32
N LEU A 492 29.95 -8.04 33.82
CA LEU A 492 29.32 -8.61 35.00
C LEU A 492 28.44 -9.81 34.64
N PRO A 493 28.40 -10.86 35.47
CA PRO A 493 27.40 -11.92 35.35
C PRO A 493 25.97 -11.34 35.30
N SER A 494 25.10 -11.92 34.48
CA SER A 494 23.72 -11.43 34.31
C SER A 494 22.97 -11.26 35.64
N ALA A 495 23.19 -12.15 36.61
CA ALA A 495 22.61 -12.03 37.96
C ALA A 495 23.07 -10.77 38.72
N ILE A 496 24.29 -10.29 38.49
CA ILE A 496 24.83 -9.06 39.10
C ILE A 496 24.29 -7.83 38.36
N GLN A 497 24.21 -7.88 37.02
CA GLN A 497 23.56 -6.83 36.22
C GLN A 497 22.10 -6.62 36.67
N MET A 498 21.34 -7.70 36.83
CA MET A 498 19.95 -7.69 37.34
C MET A 498 19.85 -7.05 38.74
N ARG A 499 20.76 -7.39 39.66
CA ARG A 499 20.79 -6.85 41.03
C ARG A 499 21.10 -5.35 41.06
N LEU A 500 22.00 -4.87 40.21
CA LEU A 500 22.35 -3.46 40.11
C LEU A 500 21.20 -2.62 39.54
N LEU A 501 20.50 -3.13 38.51
CA LEU A 501 19.31 -2.48 37.94
C LEU A 501 18.12 -2.47 38.92
N ALA A 502 17.87 -3.58 39.61
CA ALA A 502 16.82 -3.69 40.62
C ALA A 502 17.07 -2.75 41.81
N ARG A 503 18.33 -2.56 42.22
CA ARG A 503 18.72 -1.57 43.24
C ARG A 503 18.52 -0.13 42.75
N GLY A 504 18.85 0.17 41.50
CA GLY A 504 18.62 1.48 40.89
C GLY A 504 17.15 1.88 40.80
N ARG A 505 16.23 0.92 40.59
CA ARG A 505 14.77 1.17 40.66
C ARG A 505 14.26 1.33 42.10
N ARG A 506 14.83 0.65 43.10
CA ARG A 506 14.44 0.83 44.51
C ARG A 506 14.76 2.20 45.08
N VAL A 507 15.79 2.89 44.58
CA VAL A 507 16.11 4.28 44.99
C VAL A 507 14.99 5.27 44.59
N ARG A 508 14.10 4.92 43.65
CA ARG A 508 12.91 5.73 43.30
C ARG A 508 11.68 5.48 44.20
N ARG A 509 11.74 4.55 45.15
CA ARG A 509 10.76 4.47 46.24
C ARG A 509 11.39 5.06 47.50
N SER A 510 11.74 6.34 47.44
CA SER A 510 11.85 7.14 48.66
C SER A 510 10.41 7.42 49.12
N PRO A 511 10.02 7.14 50.37
CA PRO A 511 8.70 7.48 50.89
C PRO A 511 8.56 8.96 51.30
N PHE A 512 9.45 9.85 50.84
CA PHE A 512 9.35 11.28 51.12
C PHE A 512 9.66 12.11 49.86
N LEU A 513 8.64 12.92 49.51
CA LEU A 513 8.52 13.97 48.48
C LEU A 513 8.26 13.52 47.03
#